data_AF-U6D5M5-F1
#
_entry.id   AF-U6D5M5-F1
#
_cell.length_a   1.000
_cell.length_b   1.000
_cell.length_c   1.000
_cell.angle_alpha   90.00
_cell.angle_beta   90.00
_cell.angle_gamma   90.00
#
_symmetry.space_group_name_H-M   'P 1'
#
loop_
_entity.id
_entity.type
_entity.pdbx_description
1 polymer ?
#
loop_
_entity_poly.entity_id
_entity_poly.type
_entity_poly.pdbx_seq_one_letter_code
_entity_poly.pdbx_strand_id
1 'polypeptide(L)'
;MAAVVENVVKLLGEQYYKDAMEQCHNYNARLCAERSVRLPFLDSQTGVAQSNCYIWMEKRHRGPGLASGQLYSYPARRWRKKRRAHPPEDPRLSFPSIKPDTDQTLKKEGLISQDGSSLEALLRTDPLEKRGAPDPRVDDDSLGEFPVTN
;
A
#
# COMPACT_ATOMS: atom_id res chain seq x y z
N MET A 1 -57.78 35.04 -7.37
CA MET A 1 -56.50 35.76 -7.60
C MET A 1 -55.39 35.29 -6.66
N ALA A 2 -55.60 35.25 -5.33
CA ALA A 2 -54.57 34.83 -4.36
C ALA A 2 -53.92 33.45 -4.65
N ALA A 3 -54.71 32.41 -4.91
CA ALA A 3 -54.20 31.07 -5.22
C ALA A 3 -53.38 31.00 -6.52
N VAL A 4 -53.64 31.89 -7.50
CA VAL A 4 -52.86 31.96 -8.75
C VAL A 4 -51.50 32.58 -8.48
N VAL A 5 -51.45 33.63 -7.65
CA VAL A 5 -50.20 34.28 -7.24
C VAL A 5 -49.33 33.33 -6.44
N GLU A 6 -49.89 32.57 -5.50
CA GLU A 6 -49.14 31.55 -4.73
C GLU A 6 -48.56 30.44 -5.63
N ASN A 7 -49.30 29.98 -6.63
CA ASN A 7 -48.82 28.98 -7.57
C ASN A 7 -47.70 29.51 -8.46
N VAL A 8 -47.77 30.77 -8.89
CA VAL A 8 -46.68 31.43 -9.63
C VAL A 8 -45.43 31.56 -8.77
N VAL A 9 -45.55 31.98 -7.50
CA VAL A 9 -44.41 32.08 -6.59
C VAL A 9 -43.76 30.73 -6.32
N LYS A 10 -44.55 29.65 -6.15
CA LYS A 10 -44.03 28.28 -6.00
C LYS A 10 -43.29 27.80 -7.24
N LEU A 11 -43.85 28.03 -8.44
CA LEU A 11 -43.21 27.71 -9.71
C LEU A 11 -41.86 28.43 -9.89
N LEU A 12 -41.80 29.72 -9.54
CA LEU A 12 -40.57 30.50 -9.60
C LEU A 12 -39.52 29.99 -8.60
N GLY A 13 -39.93 29.62 -7.39
CA GLY A 13 -39.05 29.02 -6.38
C GLY A 13 -38.52 27.65 -6.80
N GLU A 14 -39.36 26.82 -7.41
CA GLU A 14 -38.96 25.51 -7.93
C GLU A 14 -37.99 25.65 -9.11
N GLN A 15 -38.22 26.61 -10.01
CA GLN A 15 -37.29 26.91 -11.10
C GLN A 15 -35.94 27.40 -10.55
N TYR A 16 -35.94 28.31 -9.58
CA TYR A 16 -34.71 28.79 -8.96
C TYR A 16 -33.92 27.66 -8.28
N TYR A 17 -34.60 26.74 -7.58
CA TYR A 17 -33.94 25.59 -6.96
C TYR A 17 -33.35 24.63 -8.00
N LYS A 18 -34.06 24.37 -9.10
CA LYS A 18 -33.54 23.58 -10.22
C LYS A 18 -32.29 24.21 -10.82
N ASP A 19 -32.34 25.51 -11.12
CA ASP A 19 -31.19 26.24 -11.66
C ASP A 19 -30.00 26.20 -10.70
N ALA A 20 -30.23 26.33 -9.39
CA ALA A 20 -29.19 26.22 -8.37
C ALA A 20 -28.56 24.82 -8.35
N MET A 21 -29.38 23.76 -8.42
CA MET A 21 -28.90 22.37 -8.47
C MET A 21 -28.08 22.11 -9.74
N GLU A 22 -28.49 22.65 -10.89
CA GLU A 22 -27.74 22.55 -12.14
C GLU A 22 -26.41 23.28 -12.06
N GLN A 23 -26.37 24.48 -11.47
CA GLN A 23 -25.13 25.20 -11.23
C GLN A 23 -24.19 24.41 -10.31
N CYS A 24 -24.70 23.81 -9.23
CA CYS A 24 -23.92 22.93 -8.36
C CYS A 24 -23.36 21.72 -9.11
N HIS A 25 -24.18 21.07 -9.95
CA HIS A 25 -23.74 19.95 -10.79
C HIS A 25 -22.64 20.38 -11.76
N ASN A 26 -22.81 21.51 -12.46
CA ASN A 26 -21.84 22.06 -13.39
C ASN A 26 -20.51 22.43 -12.71
N TYR A 27 -20.57 23.01 -11.52
CA TYR A 27 -19.38 23.28 -10.72
C TYR A 27 -18.66 21.99 -10.32
N ASN A 28 -19.39 20.97 -9.86
CA ASN A 28 -18.79 19.69 -9.49
C ASN A 28 -18.14 18.99 -10.71
N ALA A 29 -18.78 19.04 -11.88
CA ALA A 29 -18.22 18.52 -13.12
C ALA A 29 -16.88 19.20 -13.47
N ARG A 30 -16.84 20.54 -13.39
CA ARG A 30 -15.61 21.33 -13.61
C ARG A 30 -14.52 20.96 -12.60
N LEU A 31 -14.88 20.84 -11.32
CA LEU A 31 -13.96 20.47 -10.25
C LEU A 31 -13.34 19.08 -10.47
N CYS A 32 -14.15 18.11 -10.91
CA CYS A 32 -13.69 16.77 -11.26
C CYS A 32 -12.72 16.78 -12.45
N ALA A 33 -13.03 17.55 -13.49
CA ALA A 33 -12.16 17.70 -14.66
C ALA A 33 -10.81 18.33 -14.27
N GLU A 34 -10.84 19.43 -13.52
CA GLU A 34 -9.64 20.09 -13.02
C GLU A 34 -8.80 19.20 -12.10
N ARG A 35 -9.45 18.39 -11.25
CA ARG A 35 -8.74 17.41 -10.42
C ARG A 35 -8.03 16.37 -11.29
N SER A 36 -8.70 15.86 -12.32
CA SER A 36 -8.15 14.82 -13.19
C SER A 36 -6.95 15.28 -13.99
N VAL A 37 -6.94 16.52 -14.47
CA VAL A 37 -5.82 17.07 -15.26
C VAL A 37 -4.60 17.40 -14.41
N ARG A 38 -4.76 17.63 -13.10
CA ARG A 38 -3.65 17.91 -12.17
C ARG A 38 -2.98 16.65 -11.62
N LEU A 39 -3.56 15.47 -11.83
CA LEU A 39 -2.96 14.21 -11.39
C LEU A 39 -2.02 13.63 -12.45
N PRO A 40 -0.92 12.96 -12.06
CA PRO A 40 -0.46 12.74 -10.68
C PRO A 40 0.19 13.99 -10.05
N PHE A 41 0.02 14.15 -8.74
CA PHE A 41 0.67 15.23 -7.98
C PHE A 41 2.09 14.84 -7.61
N LEU A 42 3.09 15.67 -7.95
CA LEU A 42 4.48 15.39 -7.61
C LEU A 42 4.84 16.02 -6.27
N ASP A 43 5.05 15.19 -5.25
CA ASP A 43 5.46 15.62 -3.92
C ASP A 43 6.97 15.92 -3.89
N SER A 44 7.33 17.15 -3.54
CA SER A 44 8.73 17.60 -3.53
C SER A 44 9.56 17.03 -2.38
N GLN A 45 8.94 16.65 -1.26
CA GLN A 45 9.68 16.11 -0.11
C GLN A 45 10.01 14.63 -0.29
N THR A 46 9.06 13.85 -0.83
CA THR A 46 9.21 12.40 -0.99
C THR A 46 9.61 11.96 -2.39
N GLY A 47 9.48 12.84 -3.39
CA GLY A 47 9.69 12.51 -4.80
C GLY A 47 8.61 11.58 -5.38
N VAL A 48 7.52 11.33 -4.65
CA VAL A 48 6.45 10.42 -5.08
C VAL A 48 5.45 11.16 -5.96
N ALA A 49 5.18 10.60 -7.15
CA ALA A 49 4.05 11.01 -7.98
C ALA A 49 2.75 10.40 -7.40
N GLN A 50 2.09 11.14 -6.53
CA GLN A 50 0.89 10.75 -5.82
C GLN A 50 -0.35 10.73 -6.73
N SER A 51 -1.21 9.75 -6.50
CA SER A 51 -2.51 9.59 -7.16
C SER A 51 -3.56 9.23 -6.11
N ASN A 52 -4.79 8.93 -6.53
CA ASN A 52 -5.82 8.43 -5.62
C ASN A 52 -5.30 7.21 -4.83
N CYS A 53 -5.35 7.32 -3.50
CA CYS A 53 -4.93 6.26 -2.58
C CYS A 53 -6.14 5.69 -1.83
N TYR A 54 -5.96 4.50 -1.27
CA TYR A 54 -7.01 3.78 -0.51
C TYR A 54 -6.52 3.44 0.91
N ILE A 55 -5.64 4.28 1.46
CA ILE A 55 -5.09 4.09 2.81
C ILE A 55 -6.08 4.54 3.89
N TRP A 56 -6.99 5.44 3.55
CA TRP A 56 -8.01 5.97 4.44
C TRP A 56 -9.20 5.01 4.50
N MET A 57 -9.30 4.27 5.60
CA MET A 57 -10.39 3.33 5.86
C MET A 57 -11.25 3.80 7.04
N GLU A 58 -12.57 3.70 6.88
CA GLU A 58 -13.52 4.05 7.94
C GLU A 58 -13.64 2.93 9.00
N LYS A 59 -14.15 3.28 10.20
CA LYS A 59 -14.37 2.32 11.30
C LYS A 59 -15.29 1.17 10.89
N ARG A 60 -16.30 1.42 10.03
CA ARG A 60 -17.19 0.38 9.50
C ARG A 60 -16.50 -0.63 8.59
N HIS A 61 -15.34 -0.30 8.03
CA HIS A 61 -14.54 -1.23 7.23
C HIS A 61 -13.63 -2.12 8.09
N ARG A 62 -13.54 -1.87 9.40
CA ARG A 62 -12.73 -2.67 10.31
C ARG A 62 -13.44 -4.00 10.58
N GLY A 63 -12.88 -5.09 10.08
CA GLY A 63 -13.29 -6.45 10.36
C GLY A 63 -12.46 -7.13 11.44
N PRO A 64 -12.84 -8.33 11.88
CA PRO A 64 -12.01 -9.16 12.76
C PRO A 64 -10.69 -9.53 12.06
N GLY A 65 -9.64 -9.82 12.83
CA GLY A 65 -8.40 -10.36 12.27
C GLY A 65 -8.59 -11.69 11.55
N LEU A 66 -7.84 -11.92 10.47
CA LEU A 66 -7.92 -13.15 9.66
C LEU A 66 -6.82 -14.15 10.01
N ALA A 67 -5.64 -13.66 10.41
CA ALA A 67 -4.51 -14.47 10.84
C ALA A 67 -4.37 -14.48 12.37
N SER A 68 -3.69 -15.50 12.91
CA SER A 68 -3.36 -15.55 14.34
C SER A 68 -2.59 -14.31 14.78
N GLY A 69 -2.97 -13.72 15.92
CA GLY A 69 -2.38 -12.49 16.44
C GLY A 69 -2.85 -11.19 15.76
N GLN A 70 -3.68 -11.26 14.72
CA GLN A 70 -4.24 -10.08 14.07
C GLN A 70 -5.45 -9.55 14.84
N LEU A 71 -5.43 -8.29 15.26
CA LEU A 71 -6.58 -7.67 15.94
C LEU A 71 -7.69 -7.32 14.95
N TYR A 72 -7.32 -6.71 13.82
CA TYR A 72 -8.26 -6.20 12.83
C TYR A 72 -7.80 -6.48 11.39
N SER A 73 -8.75 -6.64 10.49
CA SER A 73 -8.54 -6.67 9.05
C SER A 73 -9.32 -5.57 8.36
N TYR A 74 -8.87 -5.15 7.16
CA TYR A 74 -9.56 -4.20 6.31
C TYR A 74 -9.72 -4.79 4.89
N PRO A 75 -10.73 -4.37 4.12
CA PRO A 75 -10.94 -4.85 2.76
C PRO A 75 -9.72 -4.62 1.87
N ALA A 76 -9.16 -5.71 1.34
CA ALA A 76 -8.03 -5.66 0.42
C ALA A 76 -8.51 -5.44 -1.02
N ARG A 77 -7.84 -4.55 -1.75
CA ARG A 77 -8.14 -4.31 -3.17
C ARG A 77 -7.46 -5.36 -4.03
N ARG A 78 -8.24 -6.02 -4.89
CA ARG A 78 -7.70 -6.97 -5.88
C ARG A 78 -6.87 -6.21 -6.91
N TRP A 79 -5.69 -6.73 -7.23
CA TRP A 79 -4.80 -6.18 -8.24
C TRP A 79 -4.20 -7.32 -9.08
N ARG A 80 -3.78 -7.00 -10.31
CA ARG A 80 -3.12 -7.94 -11.21
C ARG A 80 -2.01 -7.23 -11.95
N LYS A 81 -0.80 -7.80 -11.94
CA LYS A 81 0.32 -7.30 -12.75
C LYS A 81 0.03 -7.58 -14.23
N LYS A 82 0.05 -6.55 -15.08
CA LYS A 82 -0.05 -6.72 -16.53
C LYS A 82 1.23 -7.40 -17.03
N ARG A 83 1.11 -8.52 -17.75
CA ARG A 83 2.23 -9.11 -18.48
C ARG A 83 2.58 -8.17 -19.63
N ARG A 84 3.79 -7.62 -19.65
CA ARG A 84 4.31 -6.97 -20.85
C ARG A 84 4.69 -8.10 -21.82
N ALA A 85 4.19 -8.05 -23.06
CA ALA A 85 4.90 -8.77 -24.11
C ALA A 85 6.32 -8.20 -24.13
N HIS A 86 7.34 -9.07 -24.23
CA HIS A 86 8.69 -8.58 -24.44
C HIS A 86 8.63 -7.60 -25.62
N PRO A 87 9.13 -6.36 -25.47
CA PRO A 87 9.47 -5.57 -26.64
C PRO A 87 10.33 -6.46 -27.54
N PRO A 88 10.24 -6.34 -28.89
CA PRO A 88 11.23 -6.97 -29.75
C PRO A 88 12.61 -6.63 -29.19
N GLU A 89 13.38 -7.63 -28.78
CA GLU A 89 14.73 -7.43 -28.27
C GLU A 89 15.49 -6.67 -29.36
N ASP A 90 15.92 -5.44 -29.07
CA ASP A 90 16.80 -4.71 -29.98
C ASP A 90 18.11 -5.51 -29.99
N PRO A 91 18.56 -6.06 -31.13
CA PRO A 91 19.78 -6.87 -31.18
C PRO A 91 21.01 -6.15 -30.63
N ARG A 92 20.97 -4.81 -30.56
CA ARG A 92 22.02 -3.96 -29.99
C ARG A 92 22.04 -3.92 -28.46
N LEU A 93 20.94 -4.31 -27.81
CA LEU A 93 20.79 -4.41 -26.36
C LEU A 93 20.91 -5.87 -25.87
N SER A 94 21.12 -6.82 -26.79
CA SER A 94 21.40 -8.21 -26.44
C SER A 94 22.69 -8.28 -25.63
N PHE A 95 22.60 -8.85 -24.43
CA PHE A 95 23.79 -9.16 -23.66
C PHE A 95 24.68 -10.13 -24.45
N PRO A 96 26.00 -9.89 -24.52
CA PRO A 96 26.94 -10.86 -25.06
C PRO A 96 26.81 -12.17 -24.29
N SER A 97 26.68 -13.30 -25.02
CA SER A 97 26.69 -14.62 -24.41
C SER A 97 28.05 -14.84 -23.76
N ILE A 98 28.09 -14.81 -22.42
CA ILE A 98 29.24 -15.28 -21.65
C ILE A 98 29.27 -16.79 -21.85
N LYS A 99 30.11 -17.26 -22.77
CA LYS A 99 30.44 -18.67 -22.87
C LYS A 99 31.28 -19.02 -21.65
N PRO A 100 30.83 -19.93 -20.76
CA PRO A 100 31.75 -20.50 -19.79
C PRO A 100 32.69 -21.42 -20.58
N ASP A 101 33.91 -20.97 -20.84
CA ASP A 101 34.98 -21.84 -21.35
C ASP A 101 35.23 -22.94 -20.31
N THR A 102 34.52 -24.05 -20.47
CA THR A 102 34.70 -25.28 -19.71
C THR A 102 35.52 -26.22 -20.56
N ASP A 103 36.80 -25.89 -20.74
CA ASP A 103 37.80 -26.79 -21.28
C ASP A 103 39.15 -26.55 -20.58
N GLN A 104 39.25 -27.03 -19.34
CA GLN A 104 40.53 -27.39 -18.72
C GLN A 104 40.40 -28.76 -18.06
N THR A 105 40.33 -29.81 -18.88
CA THR A 105 40.70 -31.16 -18.45
C THR A 105 42.20 -31.35 -18.64
N LEU A 106 43.03 -30.97 -17.68
CA LEU A 106 44.35 -31.60 -17.48
C LEU A 106 44.72 -31.60 -16.00
N LYS A 107 44.49 -32.77 -15.37
CA LYS A 107 45.30 -33.43 -14.35
C LYS A 107 46.24 -32.52 -13.53
N LYS A 108 46.05 -32.49 -12.20
CA LYS A 108 47.07 -32.85 -11.18
C LYS A 108 46.63 -32.36 -9.79
N GLU A 109 46.42 -33.33 -8.91
CA GLU A 109 46.76 -33.34 -7.48
C GLU A 109 46.85 -31.99 -6.73
N GLY A 110 46.01 -31.88 -5.70
CA GLY A 110 46.32 -31.22 -4.43
C GLY A 110 46.53 -29.70 -4.47
N LEU A 111 45.47 -28.94 -4.17
CA LEU A 111 45.50 -27.78 -3.27
C LEU A 111 44.06 -27.30 -3.06
N ILE A 112 43.43 -27.70 -1.96
CA ILE A 112 42.14 -27.18 -1.53
C ILE A 112 42.44 -25.87 -0.79
N SER A 113 42.72 -24.80 -1.52
CA SER A 113 42.67 -23.45 -0.97
C SER A 113 41.21 -23.06 -0.80
N GLN A 114 40.81 -22.83 0.46
CA GLN A 114 40.13 -21.61 0.92
C GLN A 114 39.77 -20.69 -0.28
N ASP A 115 38.51 -20.59 -0.71
CA ASP A 115 37.49 -19.79 -0.05
C ASP A 115 36.09 -20.28 -0.44
N GLY A 116 35.42 -20.94 0.50
CA GLY A 116 34.03 -21.36 0.35
C GLY A 116 33.09 -20.16 0.33
N SER A 117 32.15 -20.18 -0.62
CA SER A 117 31.05 -19.22 -0.75
C SER A 117 30.36 -18.95 0.60
N SER A 118 30.36 -17.69 1.03
CA SER A 118 29.74 -17.14 2.25
C SER A 118 28.26 -17.55 2.44
N LEU A 119 27.58 -17.91 1.35
CA LEU A 119 26.16 -18.28 1.36
C LEU A 119 25.86 -19.54 2.20
N GLU A 120 26.76 -20.53 2.18
CA GLU A 120 26.54 -21.80 2.88
C GLU A 120 26.70 -21.66 4.41
N ALA A 121 27.43 -20.66 4.87
CA ALA A 121 27.61 -20.38 6.31
C ALA A 121 26.37 -19.73 6.93
N LEU A 122 25.66 -18.90 6.16
CA LEU A 122 24.43 -18.23 6.62
C LEU A 122 23.22 -19.17 6.70
N LEU A 123 23.22 -20.24 5.92
CA LEU A 123 22.10 -21.20 5.85
C LEU A 123 22.16 -22.28 6.93
N ARG A 124 23.29 -22.44 7.63
CA ARG A 124 23.39 -23.34 8.78
C ARG A 124 22.89 -22.62 10.03
N THR A 125 21.60 -22.75 10.27
CA THR A 125 20.96 -22.33 11.53
C THR A 125 21.05 -23.49 12.53
N ASP A 126 21.95 -23.38 13.51
CA ASP A 126 21.99 -24.29 14.67
C ASP A 126 20.89 -23.90 15.68
N PRO A 127 20.17 -24.87 16.30
CA PRO A 127 19.17 -24.60 17.31
C PRO A 127 19.82 -24.32 18.67
N LEU A 128 19.45 -23.21 19.30
CA LEU A 128 19.92 -22.80 20.63
C LEU A 128 19.29 -23.69 21.73
N GLU A 129 20.12 -24.53 22.35
CA GLU A 129 19.79 -25.37 23.50
C GLU A 129 19.28 -24.56 24.72
N LYS A 130 18.28 -25.14 25.38
CA LYS A 130 17.47 -24.61 26.48
C LYS A 130 18.28 -24.50 27.78
N ARG A 131 18.55 -23.27 28.27
CA ARG A 131 19.17 -23.05 29.59
C ARG A 131 18.18 -22.46 30.60
N GLY A 132 17.77 -23.33 31.52
CA GLY A 132 17.21 -23.17 32.88
C GLY A 132 16.59 -21.84 33.34
N ALA A 133 15.35 -21.92 33.84
CA ALA A 133 14.77 -20.97 34.80
C ALA A 133 15.34 -21.19 36.21
N PRO A 134 15.37 -20.13 37.05
CA PRO A 134 14.67 -20.25 38.34
C PRO A 134 13.88 -18.99 38.77
N ASP A 135 12.63 -19.29 39.19
CA ASP A 135 11.72 -18.78 40.24
C ASP A 135 11.30 -17.28 40.42
N PRO A 136 10.02 -17.04 40.84
CA PRO A 136 9.37 -15.73 40.90
C PRO A 136 9.48 -15.07 42.27
N ARG A 137 9.45 -13.73 42.31
CA ARG A 137 9.20 -12.94 43.53
C ARG A 137 8.16 -11.86 43.21
N VAL A 138 6.89 -12.11 43.56
CA VAL A 138 6.11 -11.52 44.67
C VAL A 138 6.25 -10.00 44.88
N ASP A 139 5.11 -9.33 44.63
CA ASP A 139 4.46 -8.15 45.25
C ASP A 139 5.19 -6.80 45.41
N ASP A 140 4.57 -5.74 44.87
CA ASP A 140 4.11 -4.51 45.56
C ASP A 140 3.49 -3.57 44.48
N ASP A 141 2.16 -3.49 44.29
CA ASP A 141 1.14 -2.68 44.99
C ASP A 141 0.86 -1.29 44.34
N SER A 142 -0.44 -0.99 44.26
CA SER A 142 -1.09 0.34 44.26
C SER A 142 -1.22 1.22 42.99
N LEU A 143 -2.43 1.13 42.41
CA LEU A 143 -3.51 2.16 42.39
C LEU A 143 -3.25 3.58 41.85
N GLY A 144 -4.19 4.04 41.01
CA GLY A 144 -4.50 5.47 40.80
C GLY A 144 -4.67 5.82 39.32
N GLU A 145 -5.85 5.64 38.70
CA GLU A 145 -6.93 6.64 38.61
C GLU A 145 -6.80 7.58 37.38
N PHE A 146 -7.73 7.42 36.45
CA PHE A 146 -7.92 8.28 35.27
C PHE A 146 -8.71 9.54 35.65
N PRO A 147 -8.42 10.71 35.08
CA PRO A 147 -9.41 11.76 34.98
C PRO A 147 -10.06 11.78 33.59
N VAL A 148 -11.38 11.68 33.58
CA VAL A 148 -12.27 12.08 32.47
C VAL A 148 -12.48 13.58 32.61
N THR A 149 -12.16 14.35 31.57
CA THR A 149 -12.48 15.79 31.52
C THR A 149 -13.70 16.03 30.65
N ASN A 150 -14.64 16.76 31.23
CA ASN A 150 -15.90 17.27 30.67
C ASN A 150 -15.65 18.31 29.56
#